data_AF-A0A0E2H9S4-F1
#
_entry.id   AF-A0A0E2H9S4-F1
#
_cell.length_a   1.000
_cell.length_b   1.000
_cell.length_c   1.000
_cell.angle_alpha   90.00
_cell.angle_beta   90.00
_cell.angle_gamma   90.00
#
_symmetry.space_group_name_H-M   'P 1'
#
loop_
_entity.id
_entity.type
_entity.pdbx_description
1 polymer ?
#
loop_
_entity_poly.entity_id
_entity_poly.type
_entity_poly.pdbx_seq_one_letter_code
_entity_poly.pdbx_strand_id
1 'polypeptide(L)'
;MLQYFPTPYPDELWYSVLCRYHIRSGNPNSAVTFRELFGKDHAALGSFLPNGLIFDIASQLPEGTLDIEDIALNHTLFKYVFRFQSLESKNNILEMTKHGKIDFPVKISKPYESIELKSCPLCMQEDLKQYGETYWHLKHQIPYVTTCQKHKCRLVIRQREYKNELNNNFILPDINDMNSVDYDVSETELEFSKMLIGYLELPLEAV
;
A
#
# COMPACT_ATOMS: atom_id res chain seq x y z
N MET A 1 1.90 -2.35 23.73
CA MET A 1 3.20 -2.71 23.14
C MET A 1 2.99 -4.00 22.38
N LEU A 2 3.27 -3.99 21.09
CA LEU A 2 3.08 -5.14 20.21
C LEU A 2 4.23 -6.12 20.43
N GLN A 3 3.93 -7.42 20.55
CA GLN A 3 4.95 -8.45 20.77
C GLN A 3 5.68 -8.84 19.47
N TYR A 4 5.04 -8.59 18.33
CA TYR A 4 5.51 -8.93 17.00
C TYR A 4 4.91 -7.94 16.01
N PHE A 5 5.60 -7.66 14.91
CA PHE A 5 5.03 -6.97 13.75
C PHE A 5 5.78 -7.40 12.47
N PRO A 6 5.09 -7.67 11.35
CA PRO A 6 5.74 -8.06 10.11
C PRO A 6 6.69 -6.97 9.58
N THR A 7 7.87 -7.39 9.13
CA THR A 7 8.72 -6.53 8.31
C THR A 7 8.10 -6.39 6.92
N PRO A 8 7.98 -5.16 6.37
CA PRO A 8 7.53 -4.94 5.01
C PRO A 8 8.41 -5.68 3.97
N TYR A 9 7.79 -6.27 2.95
CA TYR A 9 8.49 -6.88 1.82
C TYR A 9 8.83 -5.87 0.71
N PRO A 10 9.76 -6.19 -0.20
CA PRO A 10 10.05 -5.34 -1.34
C PRO A 10 8.80 -5.06 -2.17
N ASP A 11 8.59 -3.79 -2.53
CA ASP A 11 7.41 -3.34 -3.28
C ASP A 11 6.07 -3.69 -2.60
N GLU A 12 6.04 -3.85 -1.27
CA GLU A 12 4.79 -4.12 -0.54
C GLU A 12 4.06 -2.83 -0.17
N LEU A 13 2.75 -2.81 -0.35
CA LEU A 13 1.87 -1.74 0.14
C LEU A 13 1.73 -1.81 1.67
N TRP A 14 1.78 -0.67 2.37
CA TRP A 14 1.61 -0.60 3.83
C TRP A 14 0.32 -1.28 4.32
N TYR A 15 -0.80 -1.11 3.60
CA TYR A 15 -2.04 -1.82 3.89
C TYR A 15 -1.86 -3.35 3.91
N SER A 16 -1.06 -3.90 2.98
CA SER A 16 -0.75 -5.32 2.93
C SER A 16 0.03 -5.80 4.16
N VAL A 17 0.98 -4.99 4.65
CA VAL A 17 1.73 -5.29 5.88
C VAL A 17 0.76 -5.46 7.07
N LEU A 18 -0.23 -4.57 7.19
CA LEU A 18 -1.28 -4.66 8.21
C LEU A 18 -2.17 -5.89 8.02
N CYS A 19 -2.44 -6.26 6.77
CA CYS A 19 -3.21 -7.47 6.48
C CYS A 19 -2.46 -8.73 6.88
N ARG A 20 -1.15 -8.80 6.60
CA ARG A 20 -0.29 -9.90 7.05
C ARG A 20 -0.20 -9.95 8.57
N TYR A 21 -0.14 -8.79 9.25
CA TYR A 21 -0.24 -8.74 10.71
C TYR A 21 -1.52 -9.43 11.19
N HIS A 22 -2.68 -9.03 10.65
CA HIS A 22 -3.98 -9.61 11.02
C HIS A 22 -3.99 -11.15 10.90
N ILE A 23 -3.53 -11.66 9.75
CA ILE A 23 -3.49 -13.11 9.48
C ILE A 23 -2.51 -13.83 10.41
N ARG A 24 -1.28 -13.31 10.56
CA ARG A 24 -0.23 -13.96 11.37
C ARG A 24 -0.52 -13.93 12.87
N SER A 25 -1.20 -12.90 13.35
CA SER A 25 -1.63 -12.82 14.76
C SER A 25 -2.81 -13.75 15.09
N GLY A 26 -3.47 -14.33 14.08
CA GLY A 26 -4.60 -15.25 14.28
C GLY A 26 -5.83 -14.57 14.88
N ASN A 27 -5.97 -13.25 14.67
CA ASN A 27 -7.07 -12.49 15.24
C ASN A 27 -8.40 -12.91 14.60
N PRO A 28 -9.48 -13.12 15.38
CA PRO A 28 -10.70 -13.73 14.88
C PRO A 28 -11.51 -12.82 13.95
N ASN A 29 -11.28 -11.51 13.99
CA ASN A 29 -11.91 -10.54 13.12
C ASN A 29 -11.10 -9.23 13.05
N SER A 30 -11.40 -8.42 12.04
CA SER A 30 -10.72 -7.15 11.79
C SER A 30 -10.81 -6.18 12.97
N ALA A 31 -11.94 -6.10 13.67
CA ALA A 31 -12.13 -5.16 14.77
C ALA A 31 -11.17 -5.44 15.95
N VAL A 32 -10.85 -6.70 16.23
CA VAL A 32 -9.81 -7.06 17.21
C VAL A 32 -8.45 -6.52 16.78
N THR A 33 -8.07 -6.70 15.51
CA THR A 33 -6.81 -6.15 14.99
C THR A 33 -6.79 -4.63 15.02
N PHE A 34 -7.87 -3.94 14.64
CA PHE A 34 -7.89 -2.48 14.71
C PHE A 34 -7.74 -1.97 16.15
N ARG A 35 -8.38 -2.63 17.13
CA ARG A 35 -8.23 -2.26 18.54
C ARG A 35 -6.81 -2.48 19.04
N GLU A 36 -6.21 -3.59 18.63
CA GLU A 36 -4.83 -3.92 18.99
C GLU A 36 -3.82 -2.94 18.39
N LEU A 37 -3.97 -2.60 17.10
CA LEU A 37 -3.04 -1.72 16.39
C LEU A 37 -3.27 -0.24 16.70
N PHE A 38 -4.52 0.20 16.91
CA PHE A 38 -4.87 1.62 16.92
C PHE A 38 -5.83 2.04 18.05
N GLY A 39 -6.26 1.13 18.92
CA GLY A 39 -7.21 1.43 20.00
C GLY A 39 -8.63 1.79 19.54
N LYS A 40 -9.00 1.50 18.29
CA LYS A 40 -10.31 1.80 17.68
C LYS A 40 -10.80 0.64 16.82
N ASP A 41 -12.06 0.60 16.43
CA ASP A 41 -12.61 -0.53 15.65
C ASP A 41 -12.37 -0.42 14.13
N HIS A 42 -11.95 0.74 13.62
CA HIS A 42 -11.73 1.01 12.20
C HIS A 42 -10.67 2.11 12.00
N ALA A 43 -10.05 2.17 10.83
CA ALA A 43 -9.08 3.21 10.51
C ALA A 43 -9.07 3.57 9.01
N ALA A 44 -8.60 4.77 8.65
CA ALA A 44 -8.56 5.23 7.27
C ALA A 44 -7.38 4.59 6.49
N LEU A 45 -7.53 3.35 6.06
CA LEU A 45 -6.50 2.58 5.34
C LEU A 45 -6.61 2.68 3.80
N GLY A 46 -7.79 3.00 3.29
CA GLY A 46 -8.09 2.91 1.85
C GLY A 46 -7.50 4.01 0.95
N SER A 47 -6.76 4.98 1.50
CA SER A 47 -6.12 6.06 0.74
C SER A 47 -4.73 5.69 0.20
N PHE A 48 -4.10 4.63 0.73
CA PHE A 48 -2.73 4.22 0.41
C PHE A 48 -1.69 5.34 0.52
N LEU A 49 -2.00 6.35 1.33
CA LEU A 49 -1.15 7.49 1.66
C LEU A 49 -0.65 7.35 3.10
N PRO A 50 0.47 8.02 3.44
CA PRO A 50 0.95 8.00 4.81
C PRO A 50 -0.09 8.69 5.71
N ASN A 51 -0.38 8.09 6.85
CA ASN A 51 -1.33 8.60 7.84
C ASN A 51 -0.75 8.40 9.25
N GLY A 52 -1.40 8.96 10.27
CA GLY A 52 -0.92 8.88 11.66
C GLY A 52 -0.84 7.45 12.20
N LEU A 53 -1.45 6.48 11.50
CA LEU A 53 -1.45 5.07 11.89
C LEU A 53 -0.05 4.43 11.79
N ILE A 54 0.82 4.96 10.92
CA ILE A 54 2.22 4.51 10.83
C ILE A 54 2.92 4.81 12.17
N PHE A 55 2.73 6.03 12.68
CA PHE A 55 3.26 6.44 13.99
C PHE A 55 2.63 5.66 15.14
N ASP A 56 1.30 5.46 15.11
CA ASP A 56 0.58 4.69 16.14
C ASP A 56 1.19 3.29 16.30
N ILE A 57 1.58 2.63 15.21
CA ILE A 57 2.22 1.30 15.24
C ILE A 57 3.69 1.41 15.67
N ALA A 58 4.46 2.31 15.07
CA ALA A 58 5.89 2.45 15.37
C ALA A 58 6.13 2.76 16.85
N SER A 59 5.28 3.58 17.47
CA SER A 59 5.36 3.93 18.91
C SER A 59 5.08 2.75 19.86
N GLN A 60 4.48 1.66 19.35
CA GLN A 60 4.19 0.45 20.12
C GLN A 60 5.28 -0.61 20.01
N LEU A 61 6.30 -0.37 19.20
CA LEU A 61 7.43 -1.26 18.94
C LEU A 61 8.71 -0.69 19.56
N PRO A 62 9.74 -1.52 19.80
CA PRO A 62 11.06 -1.03 20.19
C PRO A 62 11.60 -0.02 19.16
N GLU A 63 12.31 0.99 19.64
CA GLU A 63 12.92 2.01 18.80
C GLU A 63 13.80 1.39 17.71
N GLY A 64 13.67 1.87 16.47
CA GLY A 64 14.39 1.35 15.30
C GLY A 64 13.79 0.10 14.65
N THR A 65 12.69 -0.47 15.18
CA THR A 65 12.01 -1.62 14.54
C THR A 65 11.38 -1.25 13.20
N LEU A 66 10.77 -0.07 13.13
CA LEU A 66 10.16 0.50 11.92
C LEU A 66 10.64 1.93 11.75
N ASP A 67 11.04 2.27 10.52
CA ASP A 67 11.31 3.65 10.11
C ASP A 67 10.04 4.24 9.50
N ILE A 68 9.49 5.25 10.16
CA ILE A 68 8.24 5.92 9.74
C ILE A 68 8.42 6.60 8.38
N GLU A 69 9.59 7.21 8.15
CA GLU A 69 9.88 7.90 6.89
C GLU A 69 10.04 6.90 5.76
N ASP A 70 10.75 5.80 6.00
CA ASP A 70 10.88 4.72 5.01
C ASP A 70 9.52 4.14 4.63
N ILE A 71 8.66 3.84 5.61
CA ILE A 71 7.29 3.36 5.34
C ILE A 71 6.52 4.38 4.51
N ALA A 72 6.55 5.65 4.92
CA ALA A 72 5.84 6.71 4.22
C ALA A 72 6.32 6.84 2.76
N LEU A 73 7.63 6.76 2.51
CA LEU A 73 8.20 6.92 1.19
C LEU A 73 8.03 5.67 0.31
N ASN A 74 8.32 4.49 0.85
CA ASN A 74 8.55 3.28 0.06
C ASN A 74 7.43 2.24 0.16
N HIS A 75 6.51 2.40 1.11
CA HIS A 75 5.36 1.51 1.30
C HIS A 75 4.02 2.23 1.16
N THR A 76 4.00 3.48 0.68
CA THR A 76 2.78 4.22 0.33
C THR A 76 2.92 4.92 -1.02
N LEU A 77 1.82 5.45 -1.55
CA LEU A 77 1.81 6.21 -2.80
C LEU A 77 2.30 7.65 -2.64
N PHE A 78 2.94 8.02 -1.51
CA PHE A 78 3.39 9.38 -1.21
C PHE A 78 4.20 10.01 -2.34
N LYS A 79 5.29 9.35 -2.78
CA LYS A 79 6.18 9.87 -3.84
C LYS A 79 5.45 10.13 -5.15
N TYR A 80 4.47 9.29 -5.47
CA TYR A 80 3.66 9.43 -6.67
C TYR A 80 2.64 10.57 -6.55
N VAL A 81 1.85 10.59 -5.48
CA VAL A 81 0.77 11.57 -5.30
C VAL A 81 1.30 12.99 -5.13
N PHE A 82 2.39 13.16 -4.39
CA PHE A 82 2.97 14.47 -4.12
C PHE A 82 4.14 14.83 -5.05
N ARG A 83 4.34 14.08 -6.16
CA ARG A 83 5.48 14.23 -7.07
C ARG A 83 5.76 15.68 -7.48
N PHE A 84 4.70 16.38 -7.86
CA PHE A 84 4.74 17.75 -8.39
C PHE A 84 4.56 18.85 -7.34
N GLN A 85 4.57 18.50 -6.05
CA GLN A 85 4.59 19.48 -4.96
C GLN A 85 6.02 19.98 -4.69
N SER A 86 6.15 21.13 -4.04
CA SER A 86 7.46 21.62 -3.60
C SER A 86 8.11 20.67 -2.60
N LEU A 87 9.44 20.60 -2.60
CA LEU A 87 10.19 19.78 -1.64
C LEU A 87 9.87 20.18 -0.19
N GLU A 88 9.69 21.48 0.07
CA GLU A 88 9.25 22.00 1.37
C GLU A 88 7.90 21.41 1.80
N SER A 89 6.91 21.38 0.89
CA SER A 89 5.60 20.78 1.18
C SER A 89 5.72 19.27 1.47
N LYS A 90 6.54 18.55 0.69
CA LYS A 90 6.77 17.11 0.90
C LYS A 90 7.39 16.86 2.28
N ASN A 91 8.45 17.59 2.62
CA ASN A 91 9.15 17.46 3.90
C ASN A 91 8.22 17.79 5.08
N ASN A 92 7.40 18.83 4.97
CA ASN A 92 6.42 19.16 6.01
C ASN A 92 5.43 17.99 6.23
N ILE A 93 4.92 17.36 5.17
CA ILE A 93 4.02 16.20 5.30
C ILE A 93 4.72 14.99 5.95
N LEU A 94 5.99 14.74 5.59
CA LEU A 94 6.77 13.66 6.21
C LEU A 94 7.01 13.93 7.71
N GLU A 95 7.38 15.16 8.08
CA GLU A 95 7.55 15.55 9.48
C GLU A 95 6.23 15.43 10.27
N MET A 96 5.13 15.86 9.67
CA MET A 96 3.79 15.66 10.21
C MET A 96 3.45 14.18 10.44
N THR A 97 3.81 13.32 9.49
CA THR A 97 3.65 11.85 9.59
C THR A 97 4.45 11.27 10.75
N LYS A 98 5.70 11.70 10.93
CA LYS A 98 6.56 11.28 12.06
C LYS A 98 6.02 11.66 13.44
N HIS A 99 5.15 12.67 13.52
CA HIS A 99 4.55 13.11 14.77
C HIS A 99 3.07 12.67 14.93
N GLY A 100 2.58 11.79 14.04
CA GLY A 100 1.21 11.28 14.08
C GLY A 100 0.12 12.31 13.78
N LYS A 101 0.48 13.50 13.29
CA LYS A 101 -0.45 14.59 12.98
C LYS A 101 -0.56 14.73 11.48
N ILE A 102 -1.65 14.32 10.85
CA ILE A 102 -1.80 14.56 9.40
C ILE A 102 -3.07 15.34 9.13
N ASP A 103 -2.84 16.56 8.67
CA ASP A 103 -3.77 17.37 7.89
C ASP A 103 -3.11 17.49 6.52
N PHE A 104 -3.69 16.88 5.48
CA PHE A 104 -3.16 17.05 4.13
C PHE A 104 -3.56 18.45 3.66
N PRO A 105 -2.61 19.38 3.49
CA PRO A 105 -2.94 20.77 3.12
C PRO A 105 -3.53 20.88 1.72
N VAL A 106 -3.51 19.79 0.94
CA VAL A 106 -3.93 19.74 -0.46
C VAL A 106 -5.09 18.75 -0.61
N LYS A 107 -6.15 19.17 -1.32
CA LYS A 107 -7.19 18.25 -1.78
C LYS A 107 -6.56 17.22 -2.70
N ILE A 108 -6.46 16.00 -2.21
CA ILE A 108 -6.15 14.82 -3.02
C ILE A 108 -7.25 14.71 -4.08
N SER A 109 -6.87 14.57 -5.35
CA SER A 109 -7.88 14.47 -6.41
C SER A 109 -8.63 13.13 -6.33
N LYS A 110 -9.91 13.11 -6.75
CA LYS A 110 -10.79 11.94 -6.71
C LYS A 110 -10.21 10.61 -7.24
N PRO A 111 -9.37 10.54 -8.30
CA PRO A 111 -8.80 9.25 -8.74
C PRO A 111 -7.96 8.55 -7.66
N TYR A 112 -7.52 9.27 -6.63
CA TYR A 112 -6.78 8.71 -5.48
C TYR A 112 -7.68 8.36 -4.29
N GLU A 113 -8.99 8.66 -4.34
CA GLU A 113 -9.95 8.34 -3.27
C GLU A 113 -10.61 6.96 -3.47
N SER A 114 -10.58 6.43 -4.70
CA SER A 114 -11.30 5.23 -5.15
C SER A 114 -10.32 4.18 -5.66
N ILE A 115 -9.42 3.71 -4.81
CA ILE A 115 -8.34 2.83 -5.26
C ILE A 115 -8.82 1.37 -5.25
N GLU A 116 -9.11 0.82 -6.42
CA GLU A 116 -9.29 -0.62 -6.57
C GLU A 116 -7.98 -1.34 -6.24
N LEU A 117 -8.07 -2.50 -5.59
CA LEU A 117 -6.89 -3.31 -5.29
C LEU A 117 -6.53 -4.12 -6.53
N LYS A 118 -5.28 -4.01 -6.95
CA LYS A 118 -4.78 -4.65 -8.17
C LYS A 118 -3.68 -5.67 -7.86
N SER A 119 -3.77 -6.84 -8.45
CA SER A 119 -2.77 -7.91 -8.30
C SER A 119 -2.35 -8.48 -9.65
N CYS A 120 -1.15 -9.06 -9.66
CA CYS A 120 -0.67 -9.88 -10.78
C CYS A 120 -0.70 -11.34 -10.34
N PRO A 121 -1.43 -12.23 -11.03
CA PRO A 121 -1.46 -13.66 -10.73
C PRO A 121 -0.07 -14.30 -10.61
N LEU A 122 0.87 -13.87 -11.45
CA LEU A 122 2.23 -14.41 -11.49
C LEU A 122 3.11 -13.85 -10.37
N CYS A 123 2.98 -12.56 -10.01
CA CYS A 123 3.62 -12.04 -8.80
C CYS A 123 3.16 -12.80 -7.57
N MET A 124 1.85 -13.03 -7.44
CA MET A 124 1.30 -13.75 -6.30
C MET A 124 1.85 -15.18 -6.19
N GLN A 125 2.07 -15.88 -7.31
CA GLN A 125 2.72 -17.21 -7.31
C GLN A 125 4.18 -17.13 -6.84
N GLU A 126 4.92 -16.11 -7.28
CA GLU A 126 6.30 -15.88 -6.84
C GLU A 126 6.35 -15.52 -5.35
N ASP A 127 5.43 -14.70 -4.87
CA ASP A 127 5.32 -14.31 -3.46
C ASP A 127 5.02 -15.52 -2.58
N LEU A 128 4.08 -16.37 -2.98
CA LEU A 128 3.82 -17.64 -2.28
C LEU A 128 5.05 -18.53 -2.24
N LYS A 129 5.79 -18.63 -3.35
CA LYS A 129 6.99 -19.46 -3.41
C LYS A 129 8.12 -18.92 -2.54
N GLN A 130 8.26 -17.60 -2.45
CA GLN A 130 9.37 -16.94 -1.76
C GLN A 130 9.08 -16.71 -0.27
N TYR A 131 7.87 -16.27 0.07
CA TYR A 131 7.48 -15.81 1.40
C TYR A 131 6.41 -16.69 2.07
N GLY A 132 5.76 -17.59 1.31
CA GLY A 132 4.68 -18.44 1.81
C GLY A 132 3.32 -17.75 1.92
N GLU A 133 3.23 -16.48 1.49
CA GLU A 133 2.01 -15.67 1.54
C GLU A 133 2.04 -14.62 0.41
N THR A 134 0.87 -14.21 -0.06
CA THR A 134 0.72 -13.15 -1.07
C THR A 134 0.62 -11.77 -0.43
N TYR A 135 0.98 -10.72 -1.15
CA TYR A 135 0.82 -9.35 -0.67
C TYR A 135 0.40 -8.39 -1.79
N TRP A 136 -0.15 -7.23 -1.42
CA TRP A 136 -0.44 -6.18 -2.41
C TRP A 136 0.83 -5.44 -2.77
N HIS A 137 1.21 -5.51 -4.04
CA HIS A 137 2.33 -4.72 -4.55
C HIS A 137 1.98 -3.24 -4.65
N LEU A 138 2.89 -2.36 -4.22
CA LEU A 138 2.73 -0.91 -4.23
C LEU A 138 2.60 -0.38 -5.66
N LYS A 139 3.51 -0.79 -6.56
CA LYS A 139 3.49 -0.35 -7.98
C LYS A 139 2.18 -0.67 -8.68
N HIS A 140 1.57 -1.82 -8.36
CA HIS A 140 0.28 -2.19 -8.93
C HIS A 140 -0.85 -1.26 -8.49
N GLN A 141 -0.75 -0.58 -7.34
CA GLN A 141 -1.80 0.30 -6.83
C GLN A 141 -1.76 1.72 -7.40
N ILE A 142 -0.74 2.08 -8.17
CA ILE A 142 -0.66 3.39 -8.81
C ILE A 142 -1.88 3.59 -9.73
N PRO A 143 -2.59 4.73 -9.65
CA PRO A 143 -3.72 4.98 -10.55
C PRO A 143 -3.33 4.86 -12.02
N TYR A 144 -4.23 4.33 -12.83
CA TYR A 144 -4.05 4.08 -14.28
C TYR A 144 -2.98 3.05 -14.66
N VAL A 145 -2.19 2.50 -13.71
CA VAL A 145 -1.41 1.29 -13.97
C VAL A 145 -2.37 0.11 -14.08
N THR A 146 -2.46 -0.48 -15.26
CA THR A 146 -3.34 -1.61 -15.58
C THR A 146 -2.58 -2.88 -15.94
N THR A 147 -1.25 -2.80 -16.06
CA THR A 147 -0.39 -3.90 -16.47
C THR A 147 0.73 -4.14 -15.47
N CYS A 148 1.12 -5.40 -15.29
CA CYS A 148 2.32 -5.77 -14.56
C CYS A 148 3.55 -5.59 -15.44
N GLN A 149 4.51 -4.76 -15.02
CA GLN A 149 5.75 -4.54 -15.78
C GLN A 149 6.69 -5.74 -15.78
N LYS A 150 6.67 -6.54 -14.72
CA LYS A 150 7.51 -7.73 -14.57
C LYS A 150 7.04 -8.85 -15.50
N HIS A 151 5.74 -9.13 -15.52
CA HIS A 151 5.17 -10.29 -16.24
C HIS A 151 4.47 -9.94 -17.54
N LYS A 152 4.31 -8.66 -17.86
CA LYS A 152 3.66 -8.16 -19.08
C LYS A 152 2.26 -8.74 -19.29
N CYS A 153 1.45 -8.68 -18.24
CA CYS A 153 0.07 -9.15 -18.23
C CYS A 153 -0.85 -8.10 -17.61
N ARG A 154 -2.16 -8.22 -17.86
CA ARG A 154 -3.20 -7.40 -17.24
C ARG A 154 -3.23 -7.65 -15.73
N LEU A 155 -3.40 -6.58 -14.96
CA LEU A 155 -3.64 -6.69 -13.52
C LEU A 155 -5.09 -7.09 -13.27
N VAL A 156 -5.29 -8.03 -12.34
CA VAL A 156 -6.60 -8.41 -11.85
C VAL A 156 -7.07 -7.36 -10.85
N ILE A 157 -8.27 -6.84 -11.08
CA ILE A 157 -8.89 -5.81 -10.25
C ILE A 157 -9.85 -6.49 -9.28
N ARG A 158 -9.59 -6.34 -7.98
CA ARG A 158 -10.54 -6.74 -6.94
C ARG A 158 -11.58 -5.64 -6.75
N GLN A 159 -12.82 -5.97 -7.08
CA GLN A 159 -13.97 -5.10 -6.82
C GLN A 159 -14.23 -5.02 -5.31
N ARG A 160 -14.46 -3.81 -4.82
CA ARG A 160 -14.84 -3.60 -3.41
C ARG A 160 -16.31 -3.93 -3.23
N GLU A 161 -16.67 -4.54 -2.11
CA GLU A 161 -18.09 -4.78 -1.79
C GLU A 161 -18.82 -3.46 -1.48
N TYR A 162 -18.12 -2.50 -0.86
CA TYR A 162 -18.64 -1.18 -0.51
C TYR A 162 -17.52 -0.15 -0.35
N LYS A 163 -17.86 1.15 -0.38
CA LYS A 163 -16.91 2.28 -0.49
C LYS A 163 -15.74 2.23 0.51
N ASN A 164 -16.00 1.86 1.77
CA ASN A 164 -15.05 1.90 2.88
C ASN A 164 -14.59 0.51 3.35
N GLU A 165 -14.68 -0.52 2.51
CA GLU A 165 -14.33 -1.90 2.89
C GLU A 165 -12.95 -2.02 3.53
N LEU A 166 -11.93 -1.39 2.93
CA LEU A 166 -10.55 -1.46 3.41
C LEU A 166 -10.33 -0.74 4.74
N ASN A 167 -11.25 0.15 5.14
CA ASN A 167 -11.17 0.83 6.44
C ASN A 167 -11.69 -0.03 7.59
N ASN A 168 -12.42 -1.09 7.26
CA ASN A 168 -13.06 -2.01 8.22
C ASN A 168 -12.49 -3.42 8.13
N ASN A 169 -11.68 -3.74 7.12
CA ASN A 169 -11.18 -5.09 6.87
C ASN A 169 -9.72 -5.13 6.45
N PHE A 170 -9.10 -6.27 6.77
CA PHE A 170 -7.75 -6.64 6.38
C PHE A 170 -7.83 -7.76 5.35
N ILE A 171 -7.58 -7.44 4.08
CA ILE A 171 -7.80 -8.34 2.95
C ILE A 171 -6.51 -8.45 2.16
N LEU A 172 -6.02 -9.68 1.98
CA LEU A 172 -4.91 -10.02 1.08
C LEU A 172 -5.43 -10.43 -0.30
N PRO A 173 -4.58 -10.45 -1.34
CA PRO A 173 -4.94 -11.03 -2.64
C PRO A 173 -5.43 -12.47 -2.49
N ASP A 174 -6.52 -12.85 -3.17
CA ASP A 174 -7.04 -14.22 -3.11
C ASP A 174 -6.21 -15.14 -4.02
N ILE A 175 -5.71 -16.24 -3.47
CA ILE A 175 -4.95 -17.27 -4.21
C ILE A 175 -5.78 -17.84 -5.38
N ASN A 176 -7.11 -17.82 -5.28
CA ASN A 176 -7.98 -18.25 -6.37
C ASN A 176 -7.87 -17.38 -7.63
N ASP A 177 -7.46 -16.12 -7.48
CA ASP A 177 -7.25 -15.18 -8.60
C ASP A 177 -5.99 -15.51 -9.42
N MET A 178 -5.18 -16.49 -9.00
CA MET A 178 -3.95 -16.88 -9.70
C MET A 178 -4.17 -17.68 -10.99
N ASN A 179 -5.39 -18.16 -11.23
CA ASN A 179 -5.66 -19.20 -12.22
C ASN A 179 -5.83 -18.69 -13.66
N SER A 180 -6.02 -17.38 -13.85
CA SER A 180 -6.20 -16.79 -15.19
C SER A 180 -5.26 -15.61 -15.37
N VAL A 181 -4.31 -15.76 -16.29
CA VAL A 181 -3.40 -14.67 -16.71
C VAL A 181 -3.85 -14.16 -18.07
N ASP A 182 -4.15 -12.87 -18.14
CA ASP A 182 -4.48 -12.18 -19.38
C ASP A 182 -3.23 -11.49 -19.95
N TYR A 183 -2.76 -11.98 -21.09
CA TYR A 183 -1.62 -11.45 -21.82
C TYR A 183 -2.02 -10.49 -22.95
N ASP A 184 -3.31 -10.17 -23.10
CA ASP A 184 -3.79 -9.18 -24.07
C ASP A 184 -3.49 -7.76 -23.57
N VAL A 185 -2.22 -7.38 -23.69
CA VAL A 185 -1.69 -6.07 -23.34
C VAL A 185 -0.92 -5.50 -24.52
N SER A 186 -1.25 -4.27 -24.90
CA SER A 186 -0.53 -3.56 -25.95
C SER A 186 0.81 -3.01 -25.44
N GLU A 187 1.76 -2.81 -26.36
CA GLU A 187 3.04 -2.15 -26.06
C GLU A 187 2.83 -0.74 -25.49
N THR A 188 1.84 -0.01 -26.00
CA THR A 188 1.46 1.32 -25.51
C THR A 188 1.03 1.29 -24.04
N GLU A 189 0.25 0.29 -23.62
CA GLU A 189 -0.18 0.16 -22.23
C GLU A 189 0.98 -0.18 -21.29
N LEU A 190 1.91 -1.01 -21.77
CA LEU A 190 3.13 -1.35 -21.04
C LEU A 190 4.01 -0.11 -20.83
N GLU A 191 4.31 0.64 -21.89
CA GLU A 191 5.12 1.86 -21.79
C GLU A 191 4.42 2.96 -20.96
N PHE A 192 3.09 3.10 -21.07
CA PHE A 192 2.34 4.02 -20.22
C PHE A 192 2.44 3.62 -18.74
N SER A 193 2.21 2.36 -18.41
CA SER A 193 2.32 1.85 -17.03
C SER A 193 3.74 2.00 -16.48
N LYS A 194 4.76 1.78 -17.31
CA LYS A 194 6.18 1.96 -16.99
C LYS A 194 6.52 3.42 -16.65
N MET A 195 6.03 4.37 -17.43
CA MET A 195 6.19 5.80 -17.15
C MET A 195 5.60 6.16 -15.78
N LEU A 196 4.39 5.69 -15.47
CA LEU A 196 3.73 5.96 -14.19
C LEU A 196 4.50 5.36 -13.00
N ILE A 197 4.99 4.12 -13.13
CA ILE A 197 5.85 3.48 -12.13
C ILE A 197 7.15 4.26 -11.95
N GLY A 198 7.73 4.78 -13.03
CA GLY A 198 8.91 5.64 -12.98
C GLY A 198 8.73 6.85 -12.05
N TYR A 199 7.56 7.50 -12.04
CA TYR A 199 7.30 8.62 -11.12
C TYR A 199 7.34 8.23 -9.64
N LEU A 200 6.95 7.00 -9.30
CA LEU A 200 7.05 6.47 -7.94
C LEU A 200 8.52 6.20 -7.54
N GLU A 201 9.35 5.75 -8.49
CA GLU A 201 10.74 5.33 -8.23
C GLU A 201 11.74 6.50 -8.19
N LEU A 202 11.39 7.65 -8.79
CA LEU A 202 12.24 8.84 -8.78
C LEU A 202 12.55 9.35 -7.36
N PRO A 203 13.76 9.92 -7.12
CA PRO A 203 14.13 10.55 -5.85
C PRO A 203 13.11 11.60 -5.39
N LEU A 204 13.03 11.87 -4.09
CA LEU A 204 12.03 12.80 -3.53
C LEU A 204 12.19 14.24 -4.06
N GLU A 205 13.41 14.61 -4.43
CA GLU A 205 13.80 15.93 -4.94
C GLU A 205 13.55 16.11 -6.44
N ALA A 206 13.35 15.02 -7.18
CA ALA A 206 13.12 15.09 -8.63
C ALA A 206 11.81 15.83 -8.94
N VAL A 207 11.84 16.82 -9.82
CA VAL A 207 10.67 17.56 -10.33
C VAL A 207 10.79 17.67 -11.84
#